data_AF-A0A060BZ11-F1
#
_entry.id   AF-A0A060BZ11-F1
#
_cell.length_a   1.000
_cell.length_b   1.000
_cell.length_c   1.000
_cell.angle_alpha   90.00
_cell.angle_beta   90.00
_cell.angle_gamma   90.00
#
_symmetry.space_group_name_H-M   'P 1'
#
loop_
_entity.id
_entity.type
_entity.pdbx_description
1 polymer ?
#
loop_
_entity_poly.entity_id
_entity_poly.type
_entity_poly.pdbx_seq_one_letter_code
_entity_poly.pdbx_strand_id
1 'polypeptide(L)'
;GIALAVAGLVPDLTAAMPDVAFLCHYERAITITDSDPYGEIRRFLSIHRDVDELVLDTLAYFDGVNFAKRANATSLWSIALFDDICPPSTTFAAYNWYGSTNGSPVRKDLAIYPYNTHEGGEWHQRRLQWDFLRTVIQ
;
A
#
# COMPACT_ATOMS: atom_id res chain seq x y z
N GLY A 1 -3.20 -2.98 0.93
CA GLY A 1 -3.16 -3.44 2.33
C GLY A 1 -2.98 -4.93 2.45
N ILE A 2 -4.02 -5.73 2.17
CA ILE A 2 -4.00 -7.20 2.39
C ILE A 2 -2.83 -7.89 1.68
N ALA A 3 -2.60 -7.59 0.40
CA ALA A 3 -1.47 -8.15 -0.35
C ALA A 3 -0.10 -7.82 0.30
N LEU A 4 0.04 -6.63 0.89
CA LEU A 4 1.27 -6.24 1.61
C LEU A 4 1.41 -6.98 2.93
N ALA A 5 0.30 -7.19 3.65
CA ALA A 5 0.30 -8.01 4.86
C ALA A 5 0.79 -9.43 4.57
N VAL A 6 0.26 -10.06 3.52
CA VAL A 6 0.73 -11.38 3.05
C VAL A 6 2.22 -11.32 2.66
N ALA A 7 2.63 -10.32 1.87
CA ALA A 7 4.02 -10.17 1.45
C ALA A 7 5.01 -10.03 2.61
N GLY A 8 4.61 -9.37 3.71
CA GLY A 8 5.43 -9.23 4.92
C GLY A 8 5.33 -10.38 5.93
N LEU A 9 4.42 -11.35 5.73
CA LEU A 9 4.17 -12.46 6.64
C LEU A 9 4.52 -13.84 6.06
N VAL A 10 4.46 -14.02 4.74
CA VAL A 10 4.77 -15.28 4.05
C VAL A 10 6.20 -15.24 3.50
N PRO A 11 7.16 -15.98 4.08
CA PRO A 11 8.58 -15.84 3.73
C PRO A 11 8.94 -16.26 2.30
N ASP A 12 8.20 -17.23 1.74
CA ASP A 12 8.44 -17.88 0.45
C ASP A 12 7.45 -17.44 -0.65
N LEU A 13 6.80 -16.29 -0.46
CA LEU A 13 5.91 -15.72 -1.46
C LEU A 13 6.67 -15.37 -2.75
N THR A 14 6.23 -15.92 -3.88
CA THR A 14 6.88 -15.72 -5.19
C THR A 14 6.85 -14.26 -5.64
N ALA A 15 5.68 -13.62 -5.59
CA ALA A 15 5.51 -12.23 -6.02
C ALA A 15 4.31 -11.55 -5.35
N ALA A 16 4.35 -10.21 -5.30
CA ALA A 16 3.22 -9.36 -4.89
C ALA A 16 2.91 -8.30 -5.96
N MET A 17 1.64 -8.00 -6.20
CA MET A 17 1.25 -6.97 -7.16
C MET A 17 0.28 -5.94 -6.55
N PRO A 18 0.74 -5.07 -5.63
CA PRO A 18 -0.13 -4.09 -4.96
C PRO A 18 -0.47 -2.92 -5.89
N ASP A 19 -1.76 -2.73 -6.15
CA ASP A 19 -2.29 -1.56 -6.86
C ASP A 19 -2.97 -0.60 -5.87
N VAL A 20 -2.78 0.72 -6.05
CA VAL A 20 -3.47 1.79 -5.27
C VAL A 20 -3.70 1.41 -3.80
N ALA A 21 -2.60 1.17 -3.09
CA ALA A 21 -2.63 0.30 -1.92
C ALA A 21 -3.27 0.96 -0.68
N PHE A 22 -4.55 0.63 -0.42
CA PHE A 22 -5.24 0.98 0.84
C PHE A 22 -4.57 0.37 2.09
N LEU A 23 -4.97 0.80 3.29
CA LEU A 23 -4.44 0.36 4.59
C LEU A 23 -2.94 0.66 4.76
N CYS A 24 -2.47 1.79 4.25
CA CYS A 24 -1.06 2.20 4.33
C CYS A 24 -0.94 3.59 4.96
N HIS A 25 -0.01 3.75 5.88
CA HIS A 25 0.33 5.02 6.52
C HIS A 25 -0.91 5.76 7.06
N TYR A 26 -1.65 5.11 7.96
CA TYR A 26 -2.94 5.62 8.47
C TYR A 26 -2.87 7.05 8.98
N GLU A 27 -1.86 7.35 9.81
CA GLU A 27 -1.63 8.69 10.37
C GLU A 27 -1.54 9.78 9.29
N ARG A 28 -0.89 9.47 8.16
CA ARG A 28 -0.84 10.37 7.01
C ARG A 28 -2.17 10.44 6.29
N ALA A 29 -2.80 9.30 6.04
CA ALA A 29 -4.05 9.23 5.28
C ALA A 29 -5.16 10.07 5.93
N ILE A 30 -5.37 9.93 7.24
CA ILE A 30 -6.44 10.63 7.97
C ILE A 30 -6.23 12.14 8.10
N THR A 31 -5.08 12.68 7.67
CA THR A 31 -4.81 14.12 7.67
C THR A 31 -4.90 14.76 6.29
N ILE A 32 -5.04 13.98 5.22
CA ILE A 32 -5.01 14.49 3.83
C ILE A 32 -6.17 14.09 2.94
N THR A 33 -6.99 13.15 3.37
CA THR A 33 -8.21 12.79 2.66
C THR A 33 -9.38 12.68 3.62
N ASP A 34 -10.54 13.08 3.12
CA ASP A 34 -11.85 12.86 3.73
C ASP A 34 -12.62 11.71 3.06
N SER A 35 -12.05 11.13 2.00
CA SER A 35 -12.68 10.05 1.26
C SER A 35 -12.72 8.77 2.09
N ASP A 36 -13.82 8.05 1.95
CA ASP A 36 -13.98 6.75 2.60
C ASP A 36 -13.18 5.66 1.88
N PRO A 37 -12.60 4.69 2.61
CA PRO A 37 -12.89 4.38 4.03
C PRO A 37 -12.03 5.09 5.10
N TYR A 38 -10.97 5.84 4.76
CA TYR A 38 -10.15 6.53 5.79
C TYR A 38 -10.96 7.56 6.59
N GLY A 39 -11.97 8.18 5.96
CA GLY A 39 -12.90 9.11 6.61
C GLY A 39 -13.64 8.52 7.82
N GLU A 40 -13.81 7.19 7.90
CA GLU A 40 -14.41 6.52 9.06
C GLU A 40 -13.58 6.73 10.34
N ILE A 41 -12.25 6.69 10.23
CA ILE A 41 -11.34 6.90 11.37
C ILE A 41 -11.43 8.35 11.85
N ARG A 42 -11.45 9.32 10.93
CA ARG A 42 -11.63 10.74 11.29
C ARG A 42 -12.95 10.96 12.01
N ARG A 43 -14.04 10.37 11.51
CA ARG A 43 -15.37 10.46 12.14
C ARG A 43 -15.36 9.83 13.54
N PHE A 44 -14.74 8.68 13.72
CA PHE A 44 -14.56 8.05 15.03
C PHE A 44 -13.81 8.98 16.01
N LEU A 45 -12.65 9.50 15.61
CA LEU A 45 -11.83 10.39 16.44
C LEU A 45 -12.51 11.74 16.73
N SER A 46 -13.40 12.22 15.86
CA SER A 46 -14.18 13.45 16.10
C SER A 46 -15.15 13.33 17.30
N ILE A 47 -15.57 12.11 17.61
CA ILE A 47 -16.45 11.78 18.75
C ILE A 47 -15.61 11.39 19.97
N HIS A 48 -14.59 10.56 19.75
CA HIS A 48 -13.69 10.03 20.78
C HIS A 48 -12.36 10.79 20.77
N ARG A 49 -12.33 11.96 21.41
CA ARG A 49 -11.23 12.94 21.27
C ARG A 49 -9.93 12.57 21.99
N ASP A 50 -9.98 11.71 22.99
CA ASP A 50 -8.85 11.42 23.88
C ASP A 50 -8.25 10.02 23.65
N VAL A 51 -8.46 9.44 22.46
CA VAL A 51 -8.02 8.08 22.10
C VAL A 51 -7.26 8.00 20.78
N ASP A 52 -6.79 9.13 20.26
CA ASP A 52 -6.05 9.19 18.99
C ASP A 52 -4.76 8.37 19.04
N GLU A 53 -3.96 8.50 20.11
CA GLU A 53 -2.76 7.68 20.32
C GLU A 53 -3.09 6.18 20.33
N LEU A 54 -4.11 5.77 21.09
CA LEU A 54 -4.55 4.37 21.19
C LEU A 54 -5.02 3.80 19.84
N VAL A 55 -5.76 4.60 19.06
CA VAL A 55 -6.24 4.21 17.74
C VAL A 55 -5.07 4.05 16.77
N LEU A 56 -4.14 5.01 16.74
CA LEU A 56 -2.97 4.95 15.87
C LEU A 56 -2.05 3.78 16.24
N ASP A 57 -1.83 3.53 17.54
CA ASP A 57 -1.10 2.37 18.04
C ASP A 57 -1.73 1.05 17.59
N THR A 58 -3.06 0.95 17.65
CA THR A 58 -3.79 -0.23 17.17
C THR A 58 -3.62 -0.39 15.65
N LEU A 59 -3.83 0.68 14.88
CA LEU A 59 -3.73 0.67 13.42
C LEU A 59 -2.30 0.38 12.93
N ALA A 60 -1.27 0.71 13.71
CA ALA A 60 0.11 0.44 13.37
C ALA A 60 0.41 -1.06 13.15
N TYR A 61 -0.32 -1.96 13.84
CA TYR A 61 -0.22 -3.42 13.63
C TYR A 61 -0.82 -3.88 12.30
N PHE A 62 -1.68 -3.05 11.69
CA PHE A 62 -2.36 -3.33 10.43
C PHE A 62 -1.86 -2.46 9.27
N ASP A 63 -0.81 -1.66 9.50
CA ASP A 63 -0.26 -0.74 8.51
C ASP A 63 0.56 -1.47 7.45
N GLY A 64 0.14 -1.36 6.19
CA GLY A 64 0.81 -1.91 5.02
C GLY A 64 2.27 -1.48 4.89
N VAL A 65 2.65 -0.30 5.39
CA VAL A 65 4.06 0.14 5.43
C VAL A 65 4.89 -0.76 6.35
N ASN A 66 4.35 -1.12 7.52
CA ASN A 66 5.04 -1.97 8.50
C ASN A 66 5.15 -3.43 8.02
N PHE A 67 4.19 -3.90 7.23
CA PHE A 67 4.34 -5.19 6.54
C PHE A 67 5.32 -5.10 5.36
N ALA A 68 5.24 -4.06 4.55
CA ALA A 68 6.10 -3.86 3.38
C ALA A 68 7.59 -3.91 3.75
N LYS A 69 7.99 -3.32 4.88
CA LYS A 69 9.36 -3.37 5.41
C LYS A 69 9.98 -4.77 5.40
N ARG A 70 9.18 -5.77 5.77
CA ARG A 70 9.57 -7.18 5.96
C ARG A 70 9.41 -8.06 4.71
N ALA A 71 8.89 -7.50 3.61
CA ALA A 71 8.52 -8.30 2.46
C ALA A 71 9.72 -8.71 1.60
N ASN A 72 9.85 -10.01 1.28
CA ASN A 72 10.94 -10.54 0.46
C ASN A 72 10.57 -10.75 -1.02
N ALA A 73 9.27 -10.85 -1.32
CA ALA A 73 8.78 -11.19 -2.64
C ALA A 73 9.07 -10.08 -3.67
N THR A 74 9.47 -10.46 -4.88
CA THR A 74 9.51 -9.52 -6.01
C THR A 74 8.14 -8.88 -6.23
N SER A 75 8.09 -7.62 -6.62
CA SER A 75 6.81 -6.90 -6.70
C SER A 75 6.62 -6.01 -7.93
N LEU A 76 5.37 -5.86 -8.37
CA LEU A 76 4.92 -4.86 -9.35
C LEU A 76 3.86 -3.97 -8.71
N TRP A 77 4.06 -2.67 -8.72
CA TRP A 77 3.19 -1.70 -8.10
C TRP A 77 2.45 -0.86 -9.12
N SER A 78 1.29 -0.34 -8.72
CA SER A 78 0.72 0.84 -9.37
C SER A 78 0.35 1.94 -8.39
N ILE A 79 0.61 3.18 -8.81
CA ILE A 79 0.25 4.39 -8.07
C ILE A 79 -0.45 5.35 -9.03
N ALA A 80 -1.67 5.74 -8.70
CA ALA A 80 -2.40 6.82 -9.36
C ALA A 80 -2.19 8.14 -8.61
N LEU A 81 -1.76 9.19 -9.32
CA LEU A 81 -1.34 10.44 -8.69
C LEU A 81 -2.51 11.34 -8.24
N PHE A 82 -3.72 11.12 -8.77
CA PHE A 82 -4.94 11.81 -8.34
C PHE A 82 -5.88 10.92 -7.51
N ASP A 83 -5.40 9.78 -7.01
CA ASP A 83 -6.19 8.92 -6.12
C ASP A 83 -6.40 9.60 -4.76
N ASP A 84 -7.66 9.92 -4.44
CA ASP A 84 -8.08 10.51 -3.18
C ASP A 84 -8.52 9.47 -2.14
N ILE A 85 -8.81 8.24 -2.54
CA ILE A 85 -9.15 7.12 -1.66
C ILE A 85 -7.89 6.52 -1.05
N CYS A 86 -6.86 6.29 -1.87
CA CYS A 86 -5.53 5.82 -1.46
C CYS A 86 -4.46 6.85 -1.83
N PRO A 87 -4.35 7.98 -1.08
CA PRO A 87 -3.49 9.09 -1.44
C PRO A 87 -2.07 8.65 -1.84
N PRO A 88 -1.48 9.20 -2.92
CA PRO A 88 -0.23 8.68 -3.48
C PRO A 88 0.89 8.58 -2.44
N SER A 89 0.99 9.55 -1.52
CA SER A 89 1.99 9.56 -0.46
C SER A 89 1.94 8.32 0.46
N THR A 90 0.75 7.74 0.66
CA THR A 90 0.57 6.54 1.49
C THR A 90 1.05 5.28 0.77
N THR A 91 0.70 5.14 -0.52
CA THR A 91 1.17 4.04 -1.36
C THR A 91 2.68 4.13 -1.62
N PHE A 92 3.21 5.33 -1.86
CA PHE A 92 4.65 5.58 -1.98
C PHE A 92 5.40 5.26 -0.68
N ALA A 93 4.84 5.54 0.49
CA ALA A 93 5.45 5.15 1.76
C ALA A 93 5.64 3.63 1.82
N ALA A 94 4.62 2.85 1.47
CA ALA A 94 4.72 1.39 1.43
C ALA A 94 5.73 0.91 0.38
N TYR A 95 5.67 1.46 -0.84
CA TYR A 95 6.61 1.13 -1.92
C TYR A 95 8.07 1.41 -1.54
N ASN A 96 8.36 2.59 -0.97
CA ASN A 96 9.72 3.00 -0.64
C ASN A 96 10.31 2.12 0.47
N TRP A 97 9.52 1.81 1.51
CA TRP A 97 9.94 0.94 2.60
C TRP A 97 9.94 -0.55 2.24
N TYR A 98 9.36 -0.95 1.12
CA TYR A 98 9.24 -2.37 0.78
C TYR A 98 10.59 -3.09 0.69
N GLY A 99 10.73 -4.14 1.48
CA GLY A 99 11.94 -4.96 1.64
C GLY A 99 13.10 -4.30 2.38
N SER A 100 12.90 -3.14 2.98
CA SER A 100 13.97 -2.35 3.63
C SER A 100 14.61 -3.00 4.85
N THR A 101 13.93 -3.90 5.55
CA THR A 101 14.51 -4.64 6.68
C THR A 101 15.18 -5.93 6.26
N ASN A 102 15.14 -6.27 4.97
CA ASN A 102 15.82 -7.43 4.45
C ASN A 102 17.30 -7.10 4.26
N GLY A 103 18.19 -8.07 4.50
CA GLY A 103 19.63 -7.89 4.30
C GLY A 103 20.06 -7.68 2.84
N SER A 104 19.12 -7.61 1.89
CA SER A 104 19.38 -7.40 0.47
C SER A 104 18.20 -6.70 -0.21
N PRO A 105 18.44 -5.87 -1.24
CA PRO A 105 17.38 -5.23 -2.00
C PRO A 105 16.44 -6.25 -2.64
N VAL A 106 15.14 -5.94 -2.63
CA VAL A 106 14.10 -6.70 -3.34
C VAL A 106 13.76 -6.00 -4.65
N ARG A 107 13.58 -6.74 -5.74
CA ARG A 107 13.12 -6.16 -7.01
C ARG A 107 11.70 -5.62 -6.86
N LYS A 108 11.52 -4.35 -7.20
CA LYS A 108 10.25 -3.63 -7.20
C LYS A 108 10.11 -2.88 -8.52
N ASP A 109 9.10 -3.24 -9.29
CA ASP A 109 8.70 -2.56 -10.51
C ASP A 109 7.53 -1.62 -10.17
N LEU A 110 7.43 -0.46 -10.83
CA LEU A 110 6.41 0.55 -10.53
C LEU A 110 5.83 1.15 -11.80
N ALA A 111 4.49 1.11 -11.92
CA ALA A 111 3.73 1.89 -12.87
C ALA A 111 3.14 3.13 -12.17
N ILE A 112 3.39 4.31 -12.74
CA ILE A 112 2.79 5.57 -12.27
C ILE A 112 1.72 5.99 -13.27
N TYR A 113 0.53 6.29 -12.77
CA TYR A 113 -0.62 6.78 -13.53
C TYR A 113 -0.86 8.26 -13.18
N PRO A 114 -0.34 9.21 -13.97
CA PRO A 114 -0.23 10.60 -13.54
C PRO A 114 -1.54 11.37 -13.46
N TYR A 115 -2.59 10.90 -14.14
CA TYR A 115 -3.86 11.59 -14.30
C TYR A 115 -5.06 10.80 -13.79
N ASN A 116 -4.82 9.57 -13.31
CA ASN A 116 -5.85 8.67 -12.85
C ASN A 116 -6.14 8.86 -11.37
N THR A 117 -7.35 8.51 -10.97
CA THR A 117 -7.80 8.45 -9.57
C THR A 117 -7.77 7.00 -9.08
N HIS A 118 -8.70 6.58 -8.22
CA HIS A 118 -8.72 5.26 -7.61
C HIS A 118 -8.89 4.09 -8.60
N GLU A 119 -9.30 4.36 -9.85
CA GLU A 119 -9.31 3.35 -10.92
C GLU A 119 -7.90 2.85 -11.29
N GLY A 120 -6.85 3.59 -10.92
CA GLY A 120 -5.48 3.22 -11.21
C GLY A 120 -5.23 3.15 -12.72
N GLY A 121 -4.61 2.05 -13.16
CA GLY A 121 -4.35 1.80 -14.58
C GLY A 121 -5.35 0.88 -15.28
N GLU A 122 -6.36 0.38 -14.58
CA GLU A 122 -7.33 -0.61 -15.07
C GLU A 122 -6.69 -1.72 -15.96
N TRP A 123 -7.09 -1.79 -17.24
CA TRP A 123 -6.59 -2.77 -18.21
C TRP A 123 -5.14 -2.57 -18.60
N HIS A 124 -4.63 -1.34 -18.54
CA HIS A 124 -3.21 -1.08 -18.76
C HIS A 124 -2.38 -1.73 -17.64
N GLN A 125 -2.81 -1.61 -16.39
CA GLN A 125 -2.13 -2.25 -15.27
C GLN A 125 -2.25 -3.78 -15.34
N ARG A 126 -3.44 -4.32 -15.64
CA ARG A 126 -3.62 -5.77 -15.83
C ARG A 126 -2.69 -6.36 -16.89
N ARG A 127 -2.45 -5.62 -17.98
CA ARG A 127 -1.50 -6.06 -19.02
C ARG A 127 -0.08 -6.17 -18.45
N LEU A 128 0.38 -5.18 -17.69
CA LEU A 128 1.69 -5.18 -17.03
C LEU A 128 1.81 -6.32 -16.02
N GLN A 129 0.75 -6.61 -15.25
CA GLN A 129 0.70 -7.72 -14.31
C GLN A 129 0.87 -9.08 -15.01
N TRP A 130 0.22 -9.29 -16.16
CA TRP A 130 0.40 -10.52 -16.94
C TRP A 130 1.84 -10.68 -17.46
N ASP A 131 2.44 -9.61 -17.96
CA ASP A 131 3.82 -9.66 -18.44
C ASP A 131 4.80 -9.88 -17.28
N PHE A 132 4.59 -9.21 -16.16
CA PHE A 132 5.37 -9.38 -14.94
C PHE A 132 5.29 -10.82 -14.42
N LEU A 133 4.08 -11.39 -14.31
CA LEU A 133 3.90 -12.77 -13.87
C LEU A 133 4.71 -13.74 -14.73
N ARG A 134 4.66 -13.61 -16.06
CA ARG A 134 5.48 -14.44 -16.98
C ARG A 134 6.98 -14.37 -16.72
N THR A 135 7.48 -13.34 -16.03
CA THR A 135 8.90 -13.24 -15.64
C THR A 135 9.24 -13.93 -14.31
N VAL A 136 8.23 -14.26 -13.48
CA VAL A 136 8.43 -14.77 -12.11
C VAL A 136 7.89 -16.19 -11.87
N ILE A 137 7.03 -16.72 -12.76
CA ILE A 137 6.47 -18.09 -12.65
C ILE A 137 7.06 -19.10 -13.66
N GLN A 138 8.26 -18.85 -14.18
CA GLN A 138 8.97 -19.80 -15.05
C GLN A 138 9.66 -20.88 -14.22
#